data_AF-A0A972NFA7-F1
#
_entry.id   AF-A0A972NFA7-F1
#
_cell.length_a   1.000
_cell.length_b   1.000
_cell.length_c   1.000
_cell.angle_alpha   90.00
_cell.angle_beta   90.00
_cell.angle_gamma   90.00
#
_symmetry.space_group_name_H-M   'P 1'
#
loop_
_entity.id
_entity.type
_entity.pdbx_description
1 polymer ?
#
loop_
_entity_poly.entity_id
_entity_poly.type
_entity_poly.pdbx_seq_one_letter_code
_entity_poly.pdbx_strand_id
1 'polypeptide(L)'
;MERMKELVDYGVMAVLAVMSFVAFAVAFERFIVLLRTKPERFKSRALLEKHLTKRLYVIATVASVAPYVGLLGTVIGILMTFYAIGQKGFVDTKEIMVGLALALKATAAGLLVAIPAVMLYNYLSRKVKEKLLDFEAQHGREGV
;
A
#
# COMPACT_ATOMS: atom_id res chain seq x y z
N MET A 1 13.10 14.82 24.14
CA MET A 1 11.98 15.13 23.22
C MET A 1 12.37 14.94 21.75
N GLU A 2 13.52 15.43 21.30
CA GLU A 2 14.01 15.24 19.92
C GLU A 2 14.11 13.77 19.51
N ARG A 3 14.72 12.92 20.34
CA ARG A 3 14.78 11.46 20.12
C ARG A 3 13.42 10.79 19.88
N MET A 4 12.34 11.28 20.50
CA MET A 4 11.01 10.69 20.36
C MET A 4 10.36 11.11 19.03
N LYS A 5 10.58 12.37 18.61
CA LYS A 5 10.16 12.86 17.28
C LYS A 5 10.89 12.10 16.17
N GLU A 6 12.20 11.92 16.31
CA GLU A 6 13.02 11.15 15.38
C GLU A 6 12.55 9.70 15.31
N LEU A 7 12.33 9.04 16.45
CA LEU A 7 11.87 7.64 16.48
C LEU A 7 10.56 7.45 15.73
N VAL A 8 9.59 8.35 15.90
CA VAL A 8 8.31 8.28 15.19
C VAL A 8 8.49 8.52 13.70
N ASP A 9 9.26 9.52 13.30
CA ASP A 9 9.52 9.84 11.90
C ASP A 9 10.22 8.67 11.19
N TYR A 10 11.32 8.17 11.75
CA TYR A 10 12.01 6.99 11.23
C TYR A 10 11.15 5.72 11.28
N GLY A 11 10.34 5.55 12.32
CA GLY A 11 9.43 4.42 12.45
C GLY A 11 8.38 4.39 11.34
N VAL A 12 7.70 5.52 11.10
CA VAL A 12 6.71 5.65 10.04
C VAL A 12 7.36 5.43 8.67
N MET A 13 8.52 6.04 8.41
CA MET A 13 9.22 5.88 7.14
C MET A 13 9.70 4.43 6.93
N ALA A 14 10.17 3.75 7.98
CA ALA A 14 10.57 2.34 7.90
C ALA A 14 9.38 1.43 7.59
N VAL A 15 8.23 1.63 8.25
CA VAL A 15 7.00 0.87 7.95
C VAL A 15 6.57 1.09 6.50
N LEU A 16 6.52 2.34 6.04
CA LEU A 16 6.16 2.67 4.67
C LEU A 16 7.14 2.08 3.64
N ALA A 17 8.45 2.09 3.94
CA ALA A 17 9.46 1.48 3.09
C ALA A 17 9.28 -0.04 2.97
N VAL A 18 9.01 -0.72 4.08
CA VAL A 18 8.71 -2.17 4.10
C VAL A 18 7.43 -2.46 3.31
N MET A 19 6.37 -1.69 3.51
CA MET A 19 5.11 -1.85 2.78
C MET A 19 5.32 -1.65 1.26
N SER A 20 6.06 -0.61 0.87
CA SER A 20 6.41 -0.36 -0.53
C SER A 20 7.18 -1.53 -1.13
N PHE A 21 8.23 -1.99 -0.46
CA PHE A 21 9.05 -3.12 -0.91
C PHE A 21 8.21 -4.39 -1.08
N VAL A 22 7.38 -4.73 -0.10
CA VAL A 22 6.48 -5.89 -0.15
C VAL A 22 5.48 -5.77 -1.31
N ALA A 23 4.85 -4.60 -1.48
CA ALA A 23 3.90 -4.38 -2.57
C ALA A 23 4.56 -4.54 -3.95
N PHE A 24 5.74 -3.95 -4.14
CA PHE A 24 6.49 -4.07 -5.40
C PHE A 24 6.96 -5.50 -5.67
N ALA A 25 7.50 -6.20 -4.66
CA ALA A 25 7.94 -7.58 -4.80
C ALA A 25 6.78 -8.50 -5.18
N VAL A 26 5.64 -8.37 -4.50
CA VAL A 26 4.43 -9.14 -4.84
C VAL A 26 3.89 -8.74 -6.20
N ALA A 27 3.84 -7.45 -6.54
CA ALA A 27 3.38 -6.99 -7.86
C ALA A 27 4.22 -7.59 -8.99
N PHE A 28 5.55 -7.62 -8.82
CA PHE A 28 6.46 -8.21 -9.81
C PHE A 28 6.24 -9.71 -9.97
N GLU A 29 6.14 -10.45 -8.86
CA GLU A 29 5.80 -11.89 -8.88
C GLU A 29 4.47 -12.11 -9.63
N ARG A 30 3.46 -11.30 -9.32
CA ARG A 30 2.11 -11.43 -9.90
C ARG A 30 2.09 -11.09 -11.38
N PHE A 31 2.81 -10.06 -11.79
CA PHE A 31 2.93 -9.67 -13.19
C PHE A 31 3.51 -10.82 -14.03
N ILE A 32 4.58 -11.48 -13.54
CA ILE A 32 5.17 -12.64 -14.21
C ILE A 32 4.21 -13.83 -14.24
N VAL A 33 3.57 -14.15 -13.11
CA VAL A 33 2.61 -15.27 -13.03
C VAL A 33 1.46 -15.07 -14.00
N LEU A 34 0.90 -13.85 -14.09
CA LEU A 34 -0.15 -13.54 -15.05
C LEU A 34 0.33 -13.68 -16.49
N LEU A 35 1.53 -13.21 -16.82
CA LEU A 35 2.06 -13.36 -18.18
C LEU A 35 2.34 -14.83 -18.55
N ARG A 36 2.72 -15.68 -17.60
CA ARG A 36 3.10 -17.08 -17.86
C ARG A 36 1.96 -18.09 -17.76
N THR A 37 0.86 -17.76 -17.08
CA THR A 37 -0.23 -18.72 -16.84
C THR A 37 -1.10 -18.90 -18.08
N LYS A 38 -1.10 -20.13 -18.63
CA LYS A 38 -2.02 -20.57 -19.69
C LYS A 38 -3.32 -21.10 -19.05
N PRO A 39 -4.50 -20.54 -19.40
CA PRO A 39 -5.79 -20.95 -18.82
C PRO A 39 -6.15 -22.42 -19.07
N GLU A 40 -5.73 -22.96 -20.22
CA GLU A 40 -5.99 -24.33 -20.70
C GLU A 40 -5.54 -25.45 -19.74
N ARG A 41 -4.66 -25.14 -18.77
CA ARG A 41 -4.12 -26.15 -17.84
C ARG A 41 -5.03 -26.43 -16.64
N PHE A 42 -6.11 -25.67 -16.46
CA PHE A 42 -6.97 -25.75 -15.27
C PHE A 42 -8.30 -26.42 -15.60
N LYS A 43 -8.72 -27.37 -14.74
CA LYS A 43 -9.98 -28.13 -14.92
C LYS A 43 -11.23 -27.39 -14.45
N SER A 44 -11.07 -26.31 -13.68
CA SER A 44 -12.18 -25.58 -13.08
C SER A 44 -11.81 -24.11 -12.92
N ARG A 45 -12.78 -23.24 -13.21
CA ARG A 45 -12.70 -21.79 -13.02
C ARG A 45 -12.25 -21.42 -11.62
N ALA A 46 -12.78 -22.10 -10.59
CA ALA A 46 -12.46 -21.81 -9.20
C ALA A 46 -10.96 -22.05 -8.87
N LEU A 47 -10.35 -23.06 -9.48
CA LEU A 47 -8.92 -23.35 -9.30
C LEU A 47 -8.04 -22.31 -10.00
N LEU A 48 -8.44 -21.89 -11.20
CA LEU A 48 -7.77 -20.81 -11.94
C LEU A 48 -7.86 -19.49 -11.17
N GLU A 49 -9.05 -19.12 -10.71
CA GLU A 49 -9.27 -17.91 -9.92
C GLU A 49 -8.42 -17.90 -8.66
N LYS A 50 -8.41 -18.99 -7.90
CA LYS A 50 -7.56 -19.14 -6.70
C LYS A 50 -6.07 -18.98 -7.02
N HIS A 51 -5.61 -19.47 -8.16
CA HIS A 51 -4.21 -19.35 -8.57
C HIS A 51 -3.85 -17.90 -8.96
N LEU A 52 -4.70 -17.26 -9.76
CA LEU A 52 -4.48 -15.91 -10.30
C LEU A 52 -4.62 -14.83 -9.20
N THR A 53 -5.56 -14.99 -8.28
CA THR A 53 -5.82 -14.03 -7.18
C THR A 53 -4.86 -14.16 -6.00
N LYS A 54 -4.08 -15.24 -5.92
CA LYS A 54 -3.16 -15.50 -4.82
C LYS A 54 -2.27 -14.27 -4.58
N ARG A 55 -2.07 -13.88 -3.32
CA ARG A 55 -1.26 -12.72 -2.87
C ARG A 55 -1.70 -11.33 -3.39
N LEU A 56 -2.71 -11.18 -4.26
CA LEU A 56 -3.19 -9.83 -4.66
C LEU A 56 -3.74 -9.04 -3.48
N TYR A 57 -4.29 -9.73 -2.48
CA TYR A 57 -4.75 -9.11 -1.23
C TYR A 57 -3.64 -8.31 -0.54
N VAL A 58 -2.37 -8.71 -0.65
CA VAL A 58 -1.24 -7.99 -0.04
C VAL A 58 -1.10 -6.60 -0.64
N ILE A 59 -1.18 -6.50 -1.97
CA ILE A 59 -1.12 -5.21 -2.68
C ILE A 59 -2.33 -4.36 -2.31
N ALA A 60 -3.52 -4.97 -2.23
CA ALA A 60 -4.74 -4.30 -1.81
C ALA A 60 -4.64 -3.74 -0.37
N THR A 61 -4.07 -4.51 0.55
CA THR A 61 -3.84 -4.08 1.93
C THR A 61 -2.84 -2.94 2.01
N VAL A 62 -1.73 -3.01 1.27
CA VAL A 62 -0.76 -1.90 1.25
C VAL A 62 -1.41 -0.64 0.67
N ALA A 63 -2.15 -0.78 -0.42
CA ALA A 63 -2.88 0.30 -1.07
C ALA A 63 -3.87 1.00 -0.13
N SER A 64 -4.57 0.25 0.74
CA SER A 64 -5.53 0.84 1.68
C SER A 64 -4.89 1.33 2.99
N VAL A 65 -3.85 0.66 3.49
CA VAL A 65 -3.29 0.94 4.82
C VAL A 65 -2.18 2.00 4.80
N ALA A 66 -1.41 2.11 3.72
CA ALA A 66 -0.29 3.07 3.65
C ALA A 66 -0.69 4.55 3.89
N PRO A 67 -1.84 5.06 3.40
CA PRO A 67 -2.29 6.41 3.71
C PRO A 67 -2.56 6.60 5.21
N TYR A 68 -3.14 5.61 5.87
CA TYR A 68 -3.45 5.67 7.30
C TYR A 68 -2.19 5.64 8.17
N VAL A 69 -1.14 4.93 7.73
CA VAL A 69 0.18 4.97 8.39
C VAL A 69 0.78 6.38 8.34
N GLY A 70 0.71 7.04 7.17
CA GLY A 70 1.18 8.43 7.03
C GLY A 70 0.35 9.44 7.84
N LEU A 71 -0.98 9.27 7.86
CA LEU A 71 -1.89 10.06 8.68
C LEU A 71 -1.57 9.91 10.17
N LEU A 72 -1.37 8.67 10.64
CA LEU A 72 -0.99 8.39 12.02
C LEU A 72 0.33 9.08 12.38
N GLY A 73 1.33 9.02 11.50
CA GLY A 73 2.60 9.73 11.68
C GLY A 73 2.41 11.24 11.84
N THR A 74 1.51 11.82 11.05
CA THR A 74 1.18 13.26 11.14
C THR A 74 0.51 13.59 12.48
N VAL A 75 -0.48 12.79 12.89
CA VAL A 75 -1.18 12.97 14.17
C VAL A 75 -0.19 12.93 15.34
N ILE A 76 0.69 11.93 15.38
CA ILE A 76 1.69 11.80 16.44
C ILE A 76 2.69 12.97 16.40
N GLY A 77 3.14 13.39 15.21
CA GLY A 77 4.04 14.53 15.04
C GLY A 77 3.46 15.86 15.54
N ILE A 78 2.19 16.12 15.25
CA ILE A 78 1.46 17.28 15.73
C ILE A 78 1.30 17.22 17.26
N LEU A 79 0.91 16.07 17.80
CA LEU A 79 0.78 15.87 19.25
C LEU A 79 2.11 16.14 19.99
N MET A 80 3.23 15.64 19.47
CA MET A 80 4.55 15.89 20.05
C MET A 80 4.98 17.35 19.96
N THR A 81 4.54 18.07 18.93
CA THR A 81 4.80 19.50 18.77
C THR A 81 4.04 20.30 19.83
N PHE A 82 2.74 20.05 20.01
CA PHE A 82 1.95 20.72 21.05
C PHE A 82 2.40 20.36 22.46
N TYR A 83 2.76 19.11 22.71
CA TYR A 83 3.28 18.70 24.02
C TYR A 83 4.58 19.42 24.39
N ALA A 84 5.51 19.60 23.44
CA ALA A 84 6.76 20.32 23.67
C ALA A 84 6.53 21.81 24.03
N ILE A 85 5.55 22.45 23.40
CA ILE A 85 5.18 23.85 23.68
C ILE A 85 4.59 23.96 25.10
N GLY A 86 3.71 23.04 25.48
CA GLY A 86 3.12 23.01 26.82
C GLY A 86 4.17 22.88 27.94
N GLN A 87 5.31 22.22 27.69
CA GLN A 87 6.40 22.13 28.65
C GLN A 87 7.28 23.40 28.72
N LYS A 88 7.47 24.11 27.60
CA LYS A 88 8.36 25.29 27.56
C LYS A 88 7.73 26.55 28.16
N GLY A 89 6.40 26.63 28.25
CA GLY A 89 5.68 27.76 28.84
C GLY A 89 5.68 29.05 27.99
N PHE A 90 6.48 29.12 26.92
CA PHE A 90 6.42 30.16 25.89
C PHE A 90 6.31 29.53 24.50
N VAL A 91 5.69 30.26 23.57
CA VAL A 91 5.39 29.78 22.22
C VAL A 91 6.37 30.38 21.23
N ASP A 92 7.21 29.56 20.61
CA ASP A 92 8.00 29.94 19.43
C ASP A 92 7.27 29.48 18.15
N THR A 93 6.73 30.44 17.40
CA THR A 93 6.01 30.20 16.15
C THR A 93 6.87 29.48 15.10
N LYS A 94 8.18 29.75 15.06
CA LYS A 94 9.08 29.10 14.10
C LYS A 94 9.20 27.60 14.39
N GLU A 95 9.30 27.22 15.67
CA GLU A 95 9.37 25.82 16.09
C GLU A 95 8.08 25.08 15.75
N ILE A 96 6.92 25.72 15.90
CA ILE A 96 5.62 25.17 15.48
C ILE A 96 5.63 24.86 13.98
N MET A 97 5.98 25.85 13.16
CA MET A 97 5.94 25.70 11.71
C MET A 97 6.84 24.56 11.22
N VAL A 98 8.04 24.42 11.79
CA VAL A 98 8.95 23.32 11.48
C VAL A 98 8.37 21.97 11.92
N GLY A 99 7.83 21.87 13.14
CA GLY A 99 7.22 20.64 13.66
C GLY A 99 6.04 20.15 12.82
N LEU A 100 5.18 21.07 12.39
CA LEU A 100 4.04 20.76 11.53
C LEU A 100 4.49 20.34 10.12
N ALA A 101 5.48 21.02 9.53
CA ALA A 101 6.02 20.65 8.23
C ALA A 101 6.60 19.23 8.22
N LEU A 102 7.34 18.86 9.27
CA LEU A 102 7.86 17.49 9.43
C LEU A 102 6.75 16.46 9.57
N ALA A 103 5.67 16.79 10.30
CA ALA A 103 4.51 15.91 10.42
C ALA A 103 3.85 15.65 9.05
N LEU A 104 3.67 16.70 8.23
CA LEU A 104 3.06 16.58 6.90
C LEU A 104 3.86 15.71 5.93
N LYS A 105 5.18 15.64 6.08
CA LYS A 105 6.06 14.73 5.32
C LYS A 105 5.60 13.27 5.42
N ALA A 106 5.15 12.83 6.60
CA ALA A 106 4.69 11.45 6.82
C ALA A 106 3.46 11.11 5.98
N THR A 107 2.49 12.03 5.88
CA THR A 107 1.31 11.84 5.02
C THR A 107 1.71 11.79 3.55
N ALA A 108 2.58 12.70 3.10
CA ALA A 108 3.07 12.69 1.73
C ALA A 108 3.75 11.36 1.37
N ALA A 109 4.58 10.82 2.26
CA ALA A 109 5.21 9.51 2.07
C ALA A 109 4.16 8.37 2.01
N GLY A 110 3.15 8.39 2.87
CA GLY A 110 2.08 7.39 2.85
C GLY A 110 1.31 7.36 1.53
N LEU A 111 1.00 8.54 0.98
CA LEU A 111 0.36 8.68 -0.32
C LEU A 111 1.26 8.22 -1.48
N LEU A 112 2.56 8.54 -1.43
CA LEU A 112 3.54 8.09 -2.42
C LEU A 112 3.65 6.56 -2.49
N VAL A 113 3.41 5.85 -1.39
CA VAL A 113 3.37 4.38 -1.38
C VAL A 113 2.00 3.85 -1.84
N ALA A 114 0.91 4.49 -1.39
CA ALA A 114 -0.44 4.02 -1.66
C ALA A 114 -0.84 4.15 -3.14
N ILE A 115 -0.52 5.28 -3.78
CA ILE A 115 -0.96 5.57 -5.17
C ILE A 115 -0.44 4.50 -6.14
N PRO A 116 0.87 4.17 -6.19
CA PRO A 116 1.36 3.09 -7.04
C PRO A 116 0.76 1.72 -6.69
N ALA A 117 0.57 1.42 -5.40
CA ALA A 117 -0.02 0.16 -4.97
C ALA A 117 -1.47 -0.01 -5.46
N VAL A 118 -2.29 1.05 -5.38
CA VAL A 118 -3.66 1.07 -5.95
C VAL A 118 -3.62 0.83 -7.45
N MET A 119 -2.75 1.54 -8.17
CA MET A 119 -2.61 1.39 -9.63
C MET A 119 -2.25 -0.05 -10.02
N LEU A 120 -1.25 -0.63 -9.34
CA LEU A 120 -0.81 -2.01 -9.57
C LEU A 120 -1.91 -3.02 -9.24
N TYR A 121 -2.59 -2.87 -8.11
CA TYR A 121 -3.69 -3.76 -7.73
C TYR A 121 -4.82 -3.74 -8.76
N ASN A 122 -5.23 -2.55 -9.20
CA ASN A 122 -6.30 -2.40 -10.20
C ASN A 122 -5.91 -3.00 -11.55
N TYR A 123 -4.68 -2.77 -11.99
CA TYR A 123 -4.16 -3.34 -13.23
C TYR A 123 -4.11 -4.88 -13.18
N LEU A 124 -3.53 -5.45 -12.12
CA LEU A 124 -3.39 -6.90 -11.97
C LEU A 124 -4.76 -7.57 -11.80
N SER A 125 -5.66 -6.99 -11.02
CA SER A 125 -7.02 -7.52 -10.82
C SER A 125 -7.83 -7.52 -12.12
N ARG A 126 -7.68 -6.49 -12.96
CA ARG A 126 -8.27 -6.47 -14.29
C ARG A 126 -7.73 -7.60 -15.17
N LYS A 127 -6.42 -7.83 -15.17
CA LYS A 127 -5.78 -8.93 -15.92
C LYS A 127 -6.25 -10.31 -15.46
N VAL A 128 -6.50 -10.50 -14.16
CA VAL A 128 -7.10 -11.73 -13.62
C VAL A 128 -8.49 -11.94 -14.21
N LYS A 129 -9.33 -10.89 -14.17
CA LYS A 129 -10.70 -10.96 -14.69
C LYS A 129 -10.73 -11.27 -16.18
N GLU A 130 -9.87 -10.63 -16.98
CA GLU A 130 -9.72 -10.91 -18.41
C GLU A 130 -9.42 -12.41 -18.65
N LYS A 131 -8.45 -13.00 -17.94
CA LYS A 131 -8.13 -14.43 -18.08
C LYS A 131 -9.23 -15.38 -17.64
N LEU A 132 -10.03 -15.01 -16.64
CA LEU A 132 -11.16 -15.81 -16.20
C LEU A 132 -12.28 -15.82 -17.25
N LEU A 133 -12.53 -14.67 -17.87
CA LEU A 133 -13.48 -14.56 -18.98
C LEU A 133 -13.01 -15.36 -20.21
N ASP A 134 -11.72 -15.31 -20.54
CA ASP A 134 -11.15 -16.11 -21.63
C ASP A 134 -11.33 -17.62 -21.37
N PHE A 135 -11.14 -18.06 -20.13
CA PHE A 135 -11.36 -19.45 -19.73
C PHE A 135 -12.83 -19.88 -19.90
N GLU A 136 -13.77 -19.03 -19.47
CA GLU A 136 -15.21 -19.25 -19.64
C GLU A 136 -15.63 -19.30 -21.12
N ALA A 137 -15.09 -18.41 -21.97
CA ALA A 137 -15.41 -18.40 -23.40
C ALA A 137 -14.97 -19.68 -24.13
N GLN A 138 -13.88 -20.31 -23.67
CA GLN A 138 -13.37 -21.55 -24.23
C GLN A 138 -14.17 -22.79 -23.75
N HIS A 139 -14.52 -22.86 -22.46
CA HIS A 139 -15.19 -24.03 -21.87
C HIS A 139 -16.73 -23.93 -21.87
N GLY A 140 -17.28 -22.73 -22.04
CA GLY A 140 -18.72 -22.49 -22.15
C GLY A 140 -19.31 -22.87 -23.53
N ARG A 141 -18.47 -23.24 -24.50
CA ARG A 141 -18.90 -23.72 -25.83
C ARG A 141 -19.09 -25.24 -25.91
N GLU A 142 -18.71 -26.02 -24.90
CA GLU A 142 -18.88 -27.48 -24.89
C GLU A 142 -20.20 -27.93 -24.24
N GLY A 143 -21.08 -26.99 -23.89
CA GLY A 143 -22.36 -27.23 -23.21
C GLY A 143 -23.62 -26.90 -24.02
N VAL A 144 -23.52 -26.72 -25.35
CA VAL A 144 -24.67 -26.60 -26.26
C VAL A 144 -24.46 -27.48 -27.49
#